data_AF-A0A1Y6G902-F1
#
_entry.id   AF-A0A1Y6G902-F1
#
_cell.length_a   1.000
_cell.length_b   1.000
_cell.length_c   1.000
_cell.angle_alpha   90.00
_cell.angle_beta   90.00
_cell.angle_gamma   90.00
#
_symmetry.space_group_name_H-M   'P 1'
#
loop_
_entity.id
_entity.type
_entity.pdbx_description
1 polymer ?
#
loop_
_entity_poly.entity_id
_entity_poly.type
_entity_poly.pdbx_seq_one_letter_code
_entity_poly.pdbx_strand_id
1 'polypeptide(L)'
;MSDATSSDKQIRFSFGDSPELADRLLALVLAGKKTATCGALRDHSNGGDPMPEVGRRDIVLNGAGEQACVIETLSVETRRFDDIGANFTDREGEGPYAEWRAGHEAYFARNGGFAPDMEIVCETFRLVSVLPAGREVYDRVATPIFIVTDIESDGPTPLHNSMLSFASVAIEADGTRHGEFEAVLTQRPDRTTNETTMAWWATQPDAWKAANEGAEDPAVVMPRFADWVESLPGPKVFVAAPMIFDGLWMDHYLDAYAGTRALSGPFKGRQIFRGGGICLYTMAGTLRGASYLDWGMSKLPAEFYGHIAHTHRAIDDARGFANVLVELFKISSALPPITGSKSDFR
;
A
#
# COMPACT_ATOMS: atom_id res chain seq x y z
N MET A 1 6.83 -33.69 -13.90
CA MET A 1 6.78 -34.59 -12.73
C MET A 1 6.10 -33.80 -11.64
N SER A 2 5.08 -34.41 -11.06
CA SER A 2 4.18 -33.85 -10.06
C SER A 2 4.92 -33.51 -8.77
N ASP A 3 4.87 -32.25 -8.34
CA ASP A 3 5.03 -31.92 -6.91
C ASP A 3 3.64 -31.80 -6.31
N ALA A 4 3.19 -32.91 -5.76
CA ALA A 4 2.12 -32.96 -4.78
C ALA A 4 2.81 -33.13 -3.42
N THR A 5 2.94 -32.04 -2.66
CA THR A 5 3.31 -32.10 -1.24
C THR A 5 2.49 -31.08 -0.45
N SER A 6 1.74 -31.63 0.52
CA SER A 6 0.81 -31.03 1.48
C SER A 6 -0.49 -30.47 0.90
N SER A 7 -1.61 -31.11 1.25
CA SER A 7 -2.94 -30.53 1.12
C SER A 7 -3.02 -29.32 2.05
N ASP A 8 -2.83 -28.12 1.49
CA ASP A 8 -2.98 -26.84 2.18
C ASP A 8 -4.45 -26.65 2.58
N LYS A 9 -4.86 -27.28 3.69
CA LYS A 9 -6.22 -27.20 4.20
C LYS A 9 -6.38 -25.84 4.83
N GLN A 10 -6.77 -24.87 4.01
CA GLN A 10 -7.16 -23.53 4.45
C GLN A 10 -8.12 -23.60 5.64
N ILE A 11 -7.71 -23.02 6.76
CA ILE A 11 -8.51 -22.96 7.98
C ILE A 11 -9.42 -21.73 7.92
N ARG A 12 -10.59 -21.85 8.56
CA ARG A 12 -11.56 -20.76 8.69
C ARG A 12 -11.77 -20.51 10.17
N PHE A 13 -11.56 -19.28 10.61
CA PHE A 13 -11.68 -18.93 12.02
C PHE A 13 -12.13 -17.47 12.20
N SER A 14 -12.64 -17.16 13.38
CA SER A 14 -12.88 -15.78 13.83
C SER A 14 -11.89 -15.45 14.93
N PHE A 15 -11.45 -14.20 15.00
CA PHE A 15 -10.69 -13.74 16.17
C PHE A 15 -11.61 -13.57 17.39
N GLY A 16 -11.13 -13.95 18.57
CA GLY A 16 -11.89 -13.82 19.82
C GLY A 16 -12.99 -14.85 20.01
N ASP A 17 -13.77 -14.70 21.09
CA ASP A 17 -14.81 -15.63 21.57
C ASP A 17 -16.25 -15.09 21.45
N SER A 18 -16.46 -13.93 20.80
CA SER A 18 -17.79 -13.35 20.57
C SER A 18 -17.89 -12.68 19.19
N PRO A 19 -19.10 -12.54 18.62
CA PRO A 19 -19.31 -11.82 17.36
C PRO A 19 -18.76 -10.40 17.36
N GLU A 20 -18.99 -9.64 18.44
CA GLU A 20 -18.56 -8.25 18.58
C GLU A 20 -17.04 -8.15 18.67
N LEU A 21 -16.41 -9.10 19.36
CA LEU A 21 -14.96 -9.18 19.44
C LEU A 21 -14.34 -9.56 18.09
N ALA A 22 -14.95 -10.50 17.36
CA ALA A 22 -14.52 -10.88 16.02
C ALA A 22 -14.55 -9.70 15.06
N ASP A 23 -15.63 -8.92 15.04
CA ASP A 23 -15.72 -7.73 14.19
C ASP A 23 -14.70 -6.65 14.58
N ARG A 24 -14.49 -6.43 15.89
CA ARG A 24 -13.49 -5.48 16.39
C ARG A 24 -12.07 -5.86 15.95
N LEU A 25 -11.70 -7.13 16.09
CA LEU A 25 -10.36 -7.62 15.75
C LEU A 25 -10.14 -7.72 14.24
N LEU A 26 -11.16 -8.15 13.50
CA LEU A 26 -11.16 -8.10 12.04
C LEU A 26 -10.93 -6.66 11.54
N ALA A 27 -11.57 -5.65 12.14
CA ALA A 27 -11.34 -4.26 11.76
C ALA A 27 -9.87 -3.83 11.95
N LEU A 28 -9.19 -4.33 12.99
CA LEU A 28 -7.75 -4.07 13.19
C LEU A 28 -6.88 -4.76 12.12
N VAL A 29 -7.24 -5.99 11.72
CA VAL A 29 -6.56 -6.70 10.61
C VAL A 29 -6.73 -5.93 9.30
N LEU A 30 -7.96 -5.53 8.99
CA LEU A 30 -8.29 -4.78 7.76
C LEU A 30 -7.67 -3.38 7.74
N ALA A 31 -7.48 -2.76 8.90
CA ALA A 31 -6.75 -1.50 9.04
C ALA A 31 -5.22 -1.67 8.91
N GLY A 32 -4.70 -2.90 8.84
CA GLY A 32 -3.27 -3.19 8.85
C GLY A 32 -2.60 -3.02 10.22
N LYS A 33 -3.37 -2.79 11.29
CA LYS A 33 -2.85 -2.62 12.66
C LYS A 33 -2.54 -3.95 13.31
N LYS A 34 -3.43 -4.94 13.15
CA LYS A 34 -3.22 -6.30 13.66
C LYS A 34 -2.49 -7.13 12.62
N THR A 35 -1.24 -7.44 12.90
CA THR A 35 -0.32 -8.27 12.10
C THR A 35 0.28 -9.42 12.91
N ALA A 36 -0.20 -9.60 14.14
CA ALA A 36 0.16 -10.70 15.03
C ALA A 36 -1.07 -11.14 15.84
N THR A 37 -1.04 -12.39 16.32
CA THR A 37 -2.03 -12.93 17.25
C THR A 37 -1.41 -14.03 18.11
N CYS A 38 -2.02 -14.31 19.27
CA CYS A 38 -1.64 -15.44 20.10
C CYS A 38 -2.84 -16.27 20.55
N GLY A 39 -2.62 -17.57 20.72
CA GLY A 39 -3.58 -18.55 21.23
C GLY A 39 -2.92 -19.51 22.22
N ALA A 40 -3.70 -20.22 23.03
CA ALA A 40 -3.12 -21.16 23.99
C ALA A 40 -2.59 -22.41 23.27
N LEU A 41 -1.37 -22.86 23.57
CA LEU A 41 -0.82 -24.09 22.96
C LEU A 41 -1.70 -25.32 23.21
N ARG A 42 -2.43 -25.33 24.33
CA ARG A 42 -3.37 -26.41 24.68
C ARG A 42 -4.48 -26.58 23.65
N ASP A 43 -4.87 -25.51 22.96
CA ASP A 43 -5.97 -25.52 21.99
C ASP A 43 -5.55 -26.24 20.70
N HIS A 44 -4.24 -26.42 20.48
CA HIS A 44 -3.66 -27.17 19.37
C HIS A 44 -3.30 -28.62 19.70
N SER A 45 -3.47 -29.01 20.96
CA SER A 45 -3.11 -30.34 21.45
C SER A 45 -4.31 -31.30 21.39
N ASN A 46 -4.06 -32.62 21.40
CA ASN A 46 -5.08 -33.66 21.58
C ASN A 46 -6.29 -33.60 20.63
N GLY A 47 -6.07 -33.31 19.34
CA GLY A 47 -7.14 -33.24 18.35
C GLY A 47 -7.91 -31.90 18.33
N GLY A 48 -7.34 -30.87 18.96
CA GLY A 48 -7.76 -29.48 18.81
C GLY A 48 -7.39 -28.88 17.45
N ASP A 49 -7.31 -27.55 17.39
CA ASP A 49 -7.09 -26.81 16.16
C ASP A 49 -5.69 -27.06 15.57
N PRO A 50 -5.54 -27.12 14.24
CA PRO A 50 -4.23 -27.31 13.64
C PRO A 50 -3.30 -26.14 13.97
N MET A 51 -2.05 -26.44 14.30
CA MET A 51 -0.99 -25.44 14.52
C MET A 51 -0.87 -24.51 13.30
N PRO A 52 -0.68 -23.19 13.49
CA PRO A 52 -0.27 -22.30 12.40
C PRO A 52 0.98 -22.79 11.68
N GLU A 53 1.02 -22.61 10.37
CA GLU A 53 2.15 -23.03 9.52
C GLU A 53 2.60 -21.83 8.68
N VAL A 54 3.91 -21.58 8.65
CA VAL A 54 4.47 -20.49 7.84
C VAL A 54 4.13 -20.73 6.36
N GLY A 55 3.56 -19.71 5.72
CA GLY A 55 3.09 -19.74 4.34
C GLY A 55 1.63 -20.20 4.18
N ARG A 56 1.00 -20.77 5.22
CA ARG A 56 -0.42 -21.15 5.15
C ARG A 56 -1.31 -19.93 5.03
N ARG A 57 -2.34 -20.05 4.19
CA ARG A 57 -3.35 -19.00 3.97
C ARG A 57 -4.69 -19.35 4.58
N ASP A 58 -5.01 -18.68 5.68
CA ASP A 58 -6.25 -18.90 6.43
C ASP A 58 -7.30 -17.81 6.13
N ILE A 59 -8.58 -18.19 6.21
CA ILE A 59 -9.71 -17.27 6.03
C ILE A 59 -10.19 -16.79 7.40
N VAL A 60 -10.23 -15.48 7.56
CA VAL A 60 -10.81 -14.81 8.72
C VAL A 60 -12.29 -14.55 8.46
N LEU A 61 -13.14 -14.93 9.40
CA LEU A 61 -14.58 -14.71 9.39
C LEU A 61 -14.96 -13.46 10.21
N ASN A 62 -15.98 -12.73 9.77
CA ASN A 62 -16.60 -11.66 10.57
C ASN A 62 -17.46 -12.23 11.72
N GLY A 63 -18.05 -11.36 12.54
CA GLY A 63 -18.93 -11.74 13.65
C GLY A 63 -20.20 -12.49 13.21
N ALA A 64 -20.60 -12.37 11.94
CA ALA A 64 -21.70 -13.14 11.34
C ALA A 64 -21.27 -14.50 10.77
N GLY A 65 -19.98 -14.86 10.84
CA GLY A 65 -19.43 -16.10 10.29
C GLY A 65 -19.18 -16.07 8.78
N GLU A 66 -19.20 -14.89 8.15
CA GLU A 66 -18.96 -14.71 6.72
C GLU A 66 -17.47 -14.45 6.44
N GLN A 67 -16.98 -14.92 5.29
CA GLN A 67 -15.56 -14.82 4.93
C GLN A 67 -15.18 -13.36 4.60
N ALA A 68 -14.36 -12.76 5.45
CA ALA A 68 -14.04 -11.34 5.40
C ALA A 68 -12.68 -11.05 4.76
N CYS A 69 -11.65 -11.85 5.06
CA CYS A 69 -10.35 -11.71 4.43
C CYS A 69 -9.53 -13.00 4.47
N VAL A 70 -8.42 -13.02 3.72
CA VAL A 70 -7.40 -14.06 3.77
C VAL A 70 -6.12 -13.47 4.36
N ILE A 71 -5.52 -14.17 5.32
CA ILE A 71 -4.22 -13.83 5.90
C ILE A 71 -3.20 -14.94 5.58
N GLU A 72 -1.91 -14.60 5.59
CA GLU A 72 -0.81 -15.56 5.44
C GLU A 72 0.12 -15.48 6.64
N THR A 73 0.33 -16.62 7.30
CA THR A 73 1.25 -16.73 8.45
C THR A 73 2.70 -16.58 7.98
N LEU A 74 3.45 -15.68 8.61
CA LEU A 74 4.84 -15.35 8.29
C LEU A 74 5.84 -15.93 9.29
N SER A 75 5.44 -16.09 10.55
CA SER A 75 6.27 -16.70 11.59
C SER A 75 5.39 -17.33 12.65
N VAL A 76 5.88 -18.38 13.31
CA VAL A 76 5.22 -19.05 14.44
C VAL A 76 6.26 -19.33 15.50
N GLU A 77 5.97 -18.93 16.74
CA GLU A 77 6.83 -19.15 17.90
C GLU A 77 5.97 -19.55 19.11
N THR A 78 6.48 -20.45 19.95
CA THR A 78 5.85 -20.78 21.24
C THR A 78 6.62 -20.10 22.36
N ARG A 79 5.90 -19.39 23.23
CA ARG A 79 6.48 -18.63 24.35
C ARG A 79 5.56 -18.73 25.56
N ARG A 80 6.04 -18.40 26.77
CA ARG A 80 5.15 -18.25 27.92
C ARG A 80 4.45 -16.90 27.85
N PHE A 81 3.23 -16.82 28.37
CA PHE A 81 2.44 -15.59 28.37
C PHE A 81 3.19 -14.41 29.04
N ASP A 82 3.86 -14.65 30.16
CA ASP A 82 4.67 -13.62 30.86
C ASP A 82 5.95 -13.19 30.12
N ASP A 83 6.37 -13.92 29.09
CA ASP A 83 7.52 -13.54 28.26
C ASP A 83 7.11 -12.62 27.08
N ILE A 84 5.82 -12.30 26.93
CA ILE A 84 5.33 -11.38 25.90
C ILE A 84 5.63 -9.93 26.26
N GLY A 85 6.39 -9.27 25.40
CA GLY A 85 6.73 -7.86 25.52
C GLY A 85 5.91 -6.94 24.61
N ALA A 86 6.06 -5.64 24.83
CA ALA A 86 5.34 -4.58 24.11
C ALA A 86 5.46 -4.69 22.58
N ASN A 87 6.65 -5.04 22.05
CA ASN A 87 6.87 -5.17 20.61
C ASN A 87 5.90 -6.17 19.93
N PHE A 88 5.47 -7.22 20.64
CA PHE A 88 4.49 -8.17 20.11
C PHE A 88 3.07 -7.62 20.23
N THR A 89 2.73 -7.04 21.38
CA THR A 89 1.39 -6.47 21.62
C THR A 89 1.08 -5.29 20.70
N ASP A 90 2.10 -4.49 20.35
CA ASP A 90 1.99 -3.40 19.38
C ASP A 90 1.59 -3.92 17.99
N ARG A 91 2.05 -5.12 17.62
CA ARG A 91 1.66 -5.80 16.38
C ARG A 91 0.29 -6.46 16.46
N GLU A 92 -0.21 -6.78 17.64
CA GLU A 92 -1.61 -7.18 17.81
C GLU A 92 -2.55 -5.98 17.68
N GLY A 93 -2.08 -4.77 17.99
CA GLY A 93 -2.82 -3.53 17.78
C GLY A 93 -4.07 -3.39 18.64
N GLU A 94 -4.19 -4.17 19.72
CA GLU A 94 -5.39 -4.23 20.58
C GLU A 94 -5.41 -3.21 21.73
N GLY A 95 -4.53 -2.20 21.67
CA GLY A 95 -4.39 -1.17 22.69
C GLY A 95 -3.05 -1.26 23.45
N PRO A 96 -2.86 -0.41 24.47
CA PRO A 96 -1.66 -0.44 25.31
C PRO A 96 -1.46 -1.81 25.98
N TYR A 97 -0.19 -2.16 26.28
CA TYR A 97 0.18 -3.46 26.88
C TYR A 97 -0.68 -3.87 28.08
N ALA A 98 -1.02 -2.93 28.98
CA ALA A 98 -1.83 -3.22 30.16
C ALA A 98 -3.27 -3.64 29.80
N GLU A 99 -3.87 -3.01 28.80
CA GLU A 99 -5.21 -3.34 28.29
C GLU A 99 -5.17 -4.67 27.52
N TRP A 100 -4.16 -4.86 26.67
CA TRP A 100 -3.92 -6.12 25.97
C TRP A 100 -3.82 -7.28 26.97
N ARG A 101 -3.01 -7.12 28.02
CA ARG A 101 -2.78 -8.14 29.03
C ARG A 101 -4.07 -8.46 29.79
N ALA A 102 -4.76 -7.45 30.31
CA ALA A 102 -6.02 -7.67 31.02
C ALA A 102 -7.08 -8.36 30.14
N GLY A 103 -7.16 -7.98 28.86
CA GLY A 103 -8.04 -8.61 27.88
C GLY A 103 -7.72 -10.09 27.66
N HIS A 104 -6.44 -10.43 27.47
CA HIS A 104 -6.00 -11.80 27.25
C HIS A 104 -6.10 -12.67 28.50
N GLU A 105 -5.75 -12.14 29.69
CA GLU A 105 -5.96 -12.85 30.96
C GLU A 105 -7.43 -13.22 31.15
N ALA A 106 -8.35 -12.28 30.89
CA ALA A 106 -9.79 -12.51 30.96
C ALA A 106 -10.27 -13.52 29.90
N TYR A 107 -9.76 -13.42 28.66
CA TYR A 107 -10.05 -14.36 27.58
C TYR A 107 -9.63 -15.78 27.96
N PHE A 108 -8.36 -16.00 28.33
CA PHE A 108 -7.87 -17.33 28.69
C PHE A 108 -8.54 -17.87 29.95
N ALA A 109 -8.87 -17.02 30.94
CA ALA A 109 -9.61 -17.44 32.13
C ALA A 109 -10.99 -18.04 31.79
N ARG A 110 -11.69 -17.49 30.79
CA ARG A 110 -12.98 -18.02 30.33
C ARG A 110 -12.82 -19.22 29.39
N ASN A 111 -11.72 -19.31 28.66
CA ASN A 111 -11.45 -20.30 27.62
C ASN A 111 -10.32 -21.27 28.03
N GLY A 112 -10.53 -22.02 29.12
CA GLY A 112 -9.61 -23.10 29.53
C GLY A 112 -8.67 -22.79 30.70
N GLY A 113 -8.69 -21.56 31.22
CA GLY A 113 -8.00 -21.13 32.44
C GLY A 113 -6.69 -20.39 32.18
N PHE A 114 -6.51 -19.24 32.81
CA PHE A 114 -5.28 -18.46 32.70
C PHE A 114 -4.21 -18.92 33.69
N ALA A 115 -2.96 -19.01 33.25
CA ALA A 115 -1.79 -19.10 34.12
C ALA A 115 -0.67 -18.23 33.53
N PRO A 116 0.09 -17.46 34.33
CA PRO A 116 1.11 -16.55 33.81
C PRO A 116 2.24 -17.25 33.01
N ASP A 117 2.52 -18.50 33.34
CA ASP A 117 3.54 -19.35 32.71
C ASP A 117 2.99 -20.27 31.61
N MET A 118 1.70 -20.15 31.25
CA MET A 118 1.12 -20.97 30.19
C MET A 118 1.81 -20.74 28.85
N GLU A 119 2.00 -21.80 28.08
CA GLU A 119 2.53 -21.71 26.71
C GLU A 119 1.45 -21.21 25.75
N ILE A 120 1.81 -20.19 24.98
CA ILE A 120 1.00 -19.62 23.90
C ILE A 120 1.74 -19.77 22.58
N VAL A 121 0.97 -19.99 21.52
CA VAL A 121 1.43 -19.95 20.14
C VAL A 121 1.24 -18.53 19.64
N CYS A 122 2.35 -17.89 19.32
CA CYS A 122 2.41 -16.56 18.74
C CYS A 122 2.65 -16.68 17.25
N GLU A 123 1.79 -16.08 16.44
CA GLU A 123 2.03 -15.97 15.01
C GLU A 123 2.07 -14.51 14.56
N THR A 124 2.84 -14.26 13.50
CA THR A 124 2.74 -13.02 12.73
C THR A 124 2.20 -13.35 11.36
N PHE A 125 1.45 -12.42 10.77
CA PHE A 125 0.78 -12.64 9.50
C PHE A 125 0.69 -11.35 8.69
N ARG A 126 0.41 -11.49 7.39
CA ARG A 126 0.03 -10.38 6.50
C ARG A 126 -1.37 -10.59 5.92
N LEU A 127 -2.07 -9.49 5.69
CA LEU A 127 -3.31 -9.50 4.92
C LEU A 127 -2.99 -9.78 3.44
N VAL A 128 -3.60 -10.82 2.86
CA VAL A 128 -3.40 -11.22 1.46
C VAL A 128 -4.50 -10.63 0.57
N SER A 129 -5.75 -10.76 0.99
CA SER A 129 -6.89 -10.26 0.21
C SER A 129 -8.10 -9.97 1.08
N VAL A 130 -8.85 -8.93 0.71
CA VAL A 130 -10.15 -8.60 1.31
C VAL A 130 -11.25 -9.25 0.49
N LEU A 131 -12.11 -10.01 1.15
CA LEU A 131 -13.25 -10.71 0.56
C LEU A 131 -14.52 -9.85 0.64
N PRO A 132 -15.60 -10.18 -0.09
CA PRO A 132 -16.80 -9.34 -0.16
C PRO A 132 -17.37 -8.91 1.20
N ALA A 133 -17.43 -9.82 2.19
CA ALA A 133 -17.98 -9.51 3.52
C ALA A 133 -17.08 -8.58 4.36
N GLY A 134 -15.79 -8.49 4.04
CA GLY A 134 -14.85 -7.58 4.72
C GLY A 134 -14.76 -6.21 4.04
N ARG A 135 -15.32 -6.03 2.84
CA ARG A 135 -15.07 -4.86 1.99
C ARG A 135 -15.56 -3.55 2.61
N GLU A 136 -16.78 -3.54 3.15
CA GLU A 136 -17.35 -2.35 3.77
C GLU A 136 -16.54 -1.90 4.99
N VAL A 137 -16.08 -2.86 5.81
CA VAL A 137 -15.24 -2.57 6.97
C VAL A 137 -13.88 -2.04 6.49
N TYR A 138 -13.26 -2.71 5.52
CA TYR A 138 -11.97 -2.30 4.95
C TYR A 138 -12.01 -0.87 4.40
N ASP A 139 -13.03 -0.53 3.61
CA ASP A 139 -13.16 0.80 3.01
C ASP A 139 -13.37 1.90 4.07
N ARG A 140 -13.82 1.55 5.28
CA ARG A 140 -13.98 2.47 6.42
C ARG A 140 -12.71 2.63 7.25
N VAL A 141 -11.93 1.57 7.42
CA VAL A 141 -10.84 1.51 8.42
C VAL A 141 -9.43 1.51 7.83
N ALA A 142 -9.28 1.18 6.54
CA ALA A 142 -7.98 1.17 5.90
C ALA A 142 -7.56 2.58 5.51
N THR A 143 -6.32 2.94 5.84
CA THR A 143 -5.72 4.21 5.45
C THR A 143 -5.12 4.12 4.04
N PRO A 144 -5.52 4.98 3.10
CA PRO A 144 -4.90 5.01 1.78
C PRO A 144 -3.44 5.44 1.81
N ILE A 145 -2.61 4.74 1.04
CA ILE A 145 -1.22 5.11 0.76
C ILE A 145 -1.15 5.71 -0.63
N PHE A 146 -0.68 6.95 -0.72
CA PHE A 146 -0.51 7.68 -1.96
C PHE A 146 0.89 7.41 -2.52
N ILE A 147 0.95 6.93 -3.77
CA ILE A 147 2.19 6.60 -4.47
C ILE A 147 2.47 7.76 -5.43
N VAL A 148 3.18 8.76 -4.92
CA VAL A 148 3.50 10.00 -5.64
C VAL A 148 4.68 9.74 -6.56
N THR A 149 4.42 9.79 -7.87
CA THR A 149 5.35 9.33 -8.89
C THR A 149 5.69 10.44 -9.87
N ASP A 150 6.96 10.47 -10.25
CA ASP A 150 7.54 11.36 -11.26
C ASP A 150 8.43 10.54 -12.20
N ILE A 151 8.49 10.92 -13.47
CA ILE A 151 9.25 10.20 -14.51
C ILE A 151 10.13 11.15 -15.34
N GLU A 152 11.24 10.63 -15.83
CA GLU A 152 12.07 11.28 -16.85
C GLU A 152 12.05 10.45 -18.14
N SER A 153 12.07 11.11 -19.30
CA SER A 153 11.90 10.44 -20.60
C SER A 153 12.71 11.08 -21.73
N ASP A 154 12.92 10.33 -22.80
CA ASP A 154 13.59 10.80 -24.03
C ASP A 154 12.62 11.41 -25.07
N GLY A 155 11.38 11.66 -24.66
CA GLY A 155 10.40 12.38 -25.47
C GLY A 155 9.00 12.45 -24.84
N PRO A 156 8.00 12.97 -25.58
CA PRO A 156 6.71 13.34 -24.99
C PRO A 156 5.72 12.17 -24.82
N THR A 157 5.98 10.97 -25.37
CA THR A 157 4.99 9.90 -25.39
C THR A 157 5.56 8.47 -25.32
N PRO A 158 4.97 7.57 -24.52
CA PRO A 158 5.38 6.16 -24.44
C PRO A 158 5.19 5.36 -25.74
N LEU A 159 4.45 5.91 -26.70
CA LEU A 159 4.23 5.28 -28.01
C LEU A 159 5.49 5.32 -28.88
N HIS A 160 6.30 6.39 -28.78
CA HIS A 160 7.44 6.63 -29.68
C HIS A 160 8.77 6.75 -28.95
N ASN A 161 8.74 7.09 -27.66
CA ASN A 161 9.90 7.38 -26.83
C ASN A 161 10.07 6.35 -25.70
N SER A 162 11.19 6.42 -24.97
CA SER A 162 11.46 5.63 -23.76
C SER A 162 11.35 6.47 -22.49
N MET A 163 10.85 5.84 -21.42
CA MET A 163 11.04 6.29 -20.05
C MET A 163 12.48 5.95 -19.65
N LEU A 164 13.20 6.94 -19.13
CA LEU A 164 14.61 6.86 -18.76
C LEU A 164 14.77 6.58 -17.27
N SER A 165 13.96 7.20 -16.42
CA SER A 165 13.93 6.91 -14.99
C SER A 165 12.56 7.23 -14.42
N PHE A 166 12.28 6.70 -13.23
CA PHE A 166 11.14 7.10 -12.44
C PHE A 166 11.42 6.92 -10.96
N ALA A 167 10.65 7.63 -10.14
CA ALA A 167 10.66 7.41 -8.71
C ALA A 167 9.27 7.59 -8.12
N SER A 168 9.04 6.93 -7.00
CA SER A 168 7.81 7.02 -6.22
C SER A 168 8.10 7.23 -4.75
N VAL A 169 7.31 8.09 -4.10
CA VAL A 169 7.25 8.22 -2.64
C VAL A 169 5.90 7.70 -2.16
N ALA A 170 5.92 6.74 -1.23
CA ALA A 170 4.73 6.22 -0.57
C ALA A 170 4.44 7.00 0.71
N ILE A 171 3.28 7.66 0.76
CA ILE A 171 2.93 8.59 1.85
C ILE A 171 1.45 8.55 2.20
N GLU A 172 1.10 8.75 3.47
CA GLU A 172 -0.28 8.98 3.92
C GLU A 172 -0.68 10.45 3.77
N ALA A 173 -1.98 10.74 3.92
CA ALA A 173 -2.51 12.11 3.81
C ALA A 173 -1.92 13.08 4.85
N ASP A 174 -1.46 12.57 6.00
CA ASP A 174 -0.85 13.36 7.08
C ASP A 174 0.67 13.55 6.91
N GLY A 175 1.28 12.90 5.92
CA GLY A 175 2.71 12.95 5.65
C GLY A 175 3.51 11.76 6.18
N THR A 176 2.88 10.78 6.84
CA THR A 176 3.56 9.55 7.28
C THR A 176 4.12 8.79 6.07
N ARG A 177 5.44 8.54 6.05
CA ARG A 177 6.15 7.89 4.94
C ARG A 177 6.22 6.38 5.11
N HIS A 178 6.01 5.65 4.02
CA HIS A 178 6.05 4.18 3.96
C HIS A 178 7.19 3.62 3.12
N GLY A 179 7.89 4.47 2.39
CA GLY A 179 9.06 4.09 1.61
C GLY A 179 9.22 4.92 0.34
N GLU A 180 10.32 4.67 -0.35
CA GLU A 180 10.63 5.27 -1.64
C GLU A 180 11.12 4.18 -2.60
N PHE A 181 10.85 4.37 -3.88
CA PHE A 181 11.36 3.54 -4.96
C PHE A 181 11.96 4.47 -6.02
N GLU A 182 13.17 4.18 -6.50
CA GLU A 182 13.82 4.92 -7.58
C GLU A 182 14.45 3.91 -8.53
N ALA A 183 14.31 4.11 -9.84
CA ALA A 183 14.97 3.29 -10.82
C ALA A 183 15.30 4.06 -12.10
N VAL A 184 16.41 3.65 -12.72
CA VAL A 184 16.83 4.07 -14.04
C VAL A 184 16.63 2.90 -15.00
N LEU A 185 16.11 3.17 -16.18
CA LEU A 185 15.65 2.19 -17.15
C LEU A 185 16.48 2.23 -18.41
N THR A 186 16.78 1.06 -18.97
CA THR A 186 17.35 1.00 -20.30
C THR A 186 16.33 1.49 -21.33
N GLN A 187 16.83 2.22 -22.31
CA GLN A 187 16.00 2.65 -23.44
C GLN A 187 15.47 1.44 -24.19
N ARG A 188 14.23 1.56 -24.66
CA ARG A 188 13.60 0.50 -25.42
C ARG A 188 14.18 0.46 -26.83
N PRO A 189 14.58 -0.72 -27.35
CA PRO A 189 15.15 -0.83 -28.69
C PRO A 189 14.12 -0.56 -29.80
N ASP A 190 12.82 -0.62 -29.48
CA ASP A 190 11.71 -0.34 -30.38
C ASP A 190 11.19 1.11 -30.29
N ARG A 191 12.01 2.03 -29.77
CA ARG A 191 11.68 3.45 -29.58
C ARG A 191 12.77 4.35 -30.15
N THR A 192 12.44 5.62 -30.35
CA THR A 192 13.32 6.67 -30.87
C THR A 192 13.26 7.90 -29.98
N THR A 193 14.36 8.64 -29.86
CA THR A 193 14.39 9.88 -29.08
C THR A 193 13.65 11.03 -29.79
N ASN A 194 13.17 12.02 -29.04
CA ASN A 194 12.62 13.26 -29.58
C ASN A 194 13.67 14.38 -29.63
N GLU A 195 13.86 15.03 -30.79
CA GLU A 195 14.89 16.06 -30.98
C GLU A 195 14.79 17.23 -30.00
N THR A 196 13.57 17.74 -29.74
CA THR A 196 13.35 18.85 -28.81
C THR A 196 13.68 18.45 -27.37
N THR A 197 13.27 17.26 -26.95
CA THR A 197 13.60 16.75 -25.61
C THR A 197 15.10 16.53 -25.46
N MET A 198 15.78 15.99 -26.47
CA MET A 198 17.23 15.82 -26.43
C MET A 198 17.99 17.16 -26.42
N ALA A 199 17.48 18.18 -27.12
CA ALA A 199 18.04 19.53 -27.07
C ALA A 199 17.91 20.14 -25.66
N TRP A 200 16.81 19.86 -24.95
CA TRP A 200 16.65 20.28 -23.55
C TRP A 200 17.60 19.51 -22.62
N TRP A 201 17.74 18.19 -22.77
CA TRP A 201 18.69 17.37 -21.99
C TRP A 201 20.13 17.84 -22.12
N ALA A 202 20.53 18.35 -23.29
CA ALA A 202 21.85 18.95 -23.49
C ALA A 202 22.10 20.18 -22.58
N THR A 203 21.05 20.80 -22.03
CA THR A 203 21.14 21.90 -21.06
C THR A 203 21.18 21.42 -19.60
N GLN A 204 20.91 20.13 -19.33
CA GLN A 204 20.74 19.54 -18.01
C GLN A 204 21.68 18.34 -17.80
N PRO A 205 23.01 18.52 -17.83
CA PRO A 205 23.97 17.40 -17.85
C PRO A 205 23.92 16.51 -16.60
N ASP A 206 23.70 17.09 -15.41
CA ASP A 206 23.65 16.32 -14.16
C ASP A 206 22.36 15.50 -14.05
N ALA A 207 21.23 16.08 -14.43
CA ALA A 207 19.95 15.37 -14.49
C ALA A 207 19.95 14.28 -15.57
N TRP A 208 20.54 14.57 -16.74
CA TRP A 208 20.72 13.56 -17.79
C TRP A 208 21.53 12.36 -17.29
N LYS A 209 22.62 12.63 -16.57
CA LYS A 209 23.43 11.57 -15.94
C LYS A 209 22.58 10.77 -14.94
N ALA A 210 21.83 11.43 -14.06
CA ALA A 210 20.96 10.77 -13.09
C ALA A 210 19.87 9.90 -13.75
N ALA A 211 19.36 10.32 -14.91
CA ALA A 211 18.34 9.59 -15.67
C ALA A 211 18.90 8.44 -16.54
N ASN A 212 20.22 8.22 -16.60
CA ASN A 212 20.82 7.20 -17.48
C ASN A 212 21.85 6.29 -16.79
N GLU A 213 22.51 6.74 -15.73
CA GLU A 213 23.54 5.96 -15.05
C GLU A 213 22.94 4.80 -14.25
N GLY A 214 23.49 3.60 -14.43
CA GLY A 214 23.00 2.40 -13.72
C GLY A 214 21.69 1.82 -14.25
N ALA A 215 21.32 2.15 -15.50
CA ALA A 215 20.08 1.67 -16.12
C ALA A 215 19.91 0.14 -16.07
N GLU A 216 18.73 -0.30 -15.64
CA GLU A 216 18.30 -1.70 -15.57
C GLU A 216 17.19 -1.98 -16.60
N ASP A 217 17.02 -3.24 -16.98
CA ASP A 217 15.96 -3.64 -17.92
C ASP A 217 14.56 -3.40 -17.33
N PRO A 218 13.65 -2.66 -18.01
CA PRO A 218 12.26 -2.49 -17.59
C PRO A 218 11.53 -3.81 -17.26
N ALA A 219 11.87 -4.91 -17.95
CA ALA A 219 11.28 -6.22 -17.70
C ALA A 219 11.63 -6.78 -16.31
N VAL A 220 12.70 -6.29 -15.68
CA VAL A 220 13.09 -6.62 -14.29
C VAL A 220 12.55 -5.58 -13.32
N VAL A 221 12.67 -4.30 -13.66
CA VAL A 221 12.35 -3.20 -12.75
C VAL A 221 10.84 -3.07 -12.51
N MET A 222 10.02 -3.17 -13.56
CA MET A 222 8.58 -2.89 -13.42
C MET A 222 7.84 -3.95 -12.58
N PRO A 223 8.12 -5.27 -12.70
CA PRO A 223 7.61 -6.26 -11.74
C PRO A 223 8.06 -5.97 -10.30
N ARG A 224 9.34 -5.62 -10.09
CA ARG A 224 9.88 -5.27 -8.77
C ARG A 224 9.18 -4.06 -8.17
N PHE A 225 8.87 -3.04 -8.98
CA PHE A 225 8.09 -1.89 -8.55
C PHE A 225 6.65 -2.29 -8.16
N ALA A 226 5.98 -3.11 -8.99
CA ALA A 226 4.64 -3.58 -8.68
C ALA A 226 4.58 -4.41 -7.38
N ASP A 227 5.58 -5.28 -7.16
CA ASP A 227 5.72 -6.05 -5.92
C ASP A 227 5.94 -5.13 -4.72
N TRP A 228 6.78 -4.09 -4.87
CA TRP A 228 6.98 -3.07 -3.85
C TRP A 228 5.68 -2.35 -3.50
N VAL A 229 4.90 -1.89 -4.49
CA VAL A 229 3.60 -1.24 -4.26
C VAL A 229 2.63 -2.17 -3.54
N GLU A 230 2.56 -3.45 -3.91
CA GLU A 230 1.69 -4.41 -3.25
C GLU A 230 2.09 -4.70 -1.80
N SER A 231 3.39 -4.66 -1.51
CA SER A 231 3.94 -4.89 -0.17
C SER A 231 3.57 -3.79 0.84
N LEU A 232 3.21 -2.60 0.37
CA LEU A 232 2.79 -1.49 1.22
C LEU A 232 1.45 -1.80 1.92
N PRO A 233 1.15 -1.20 3.08
CA PRO A 233 -0.13 -1.37 3.74
C PRO A 233 -1.27 -0.65 2.97
N GLY A 234 -2.51 -0.93 3.35
CA GLY A 234 -3.68 -0.18 2.89
C GLY A 234 -3.96 -0.26 1.37
N PRO A 235 -4.99 0.49 0.91
CA PRO A 235 -5.24 0.69 -0.50
C PRO A 235 -4.26 1.72 -1.07
N LYS A 236 -3.71 1.45 -2.26
CA LYS A 236 -2.73 2.33 -2.90
C LYS A 236 -3.39 3.20 -3.95
N VAL A 237 -3.05 4.48 -3.98
CA VAL A 237 -3.59 5.46 -4.92
C VAL A 237 -2.44 6.06 -5.71
N PHE A 238 -2.47 5.95 -7.03
CA PHE A 238 -1.45 6.54 -7.89
C PHE A 238 -1.59 8.07 -7.95
N VAL A 239 -0.49 8.81 -7.82
CA VAL A 239 -0.47 10.28 -7.83
C VAL A 239 0.65 10.77 -8.75
N ALA A 240 0.36 11.80 -9.57
CA ALA A 240 1.29 12.31 -10.58
C ALA A 240 1.09 13.80 -10.89
N ALA A 241 2.10 14.44 -11.48
CA ALA A 241 2.15 15.88 -11.76
C ALA A 241 2.76 16.21 -13.14
N PRO A 242 1.99 16.13 -14.24
CA PRO A 242 0.55 15.85 -14.32
C PRO A 242 0.23 14.36 -14.57
N MET A 243 -0.94 13.92 -14.11
CA MET A 243 -1.46 12.57 -14.40
C MET A 243 -1.46 12.22 -15.90
N ILE A 244 -1.69 13.20 -16.78
CA ILE A 244 -1.78 12.96 -18.23
C ILE A 244 -0.41 12.75 -18.89
N PHE A 245 0.69 12.94 -18.15
CA PHE A 245 2.04 12.71 -18.63
C PHE A 245 2.64 11.49 -17.91
N ASP A 246 3.01 11.65 -16.64
CA ASP A 246 3.65 10.59 -15.84
C ASP A 246 2.77 9.35 -15.73
N GLY A 247 1.46 9.57 -15.56
CA GLY A 247 0.49 8.48 -15.47
C GLY A 247 0.41 7.66 -16.74
N LEU A 248 0.52 8.27 -17.93
CA LEU A 248 0.50 7.52 -19.19
C LEU A 248 1.78 6.69 -19.38
N TRP A 249 2.93 7.22 -18.97
CA TRP A 249 4.20 6.49 -18.99
C TRP A 249 4.17 5.28 -18.06
N MET A 250 3.78 5.50 -16.79
CA MET A 250 3.70 4.44 -15.80
C MET A 250 2.65 3.39 -16.18
N ASP A 251 1.47 3.81 -16.66
CA ASP A 251 0.43 2.90 -17.09
C ASP A 251 0.89 2.00 -18.25
N HIS A 252 1.59 2.56 -19.25
CA HIS A 252 2.13 1.81 -20.37
C HIS A 252 3.23 0.82 -19.96
N TYR A 253 4.16 1.24 -19.10
CA TYR A 253 5.25 0.36 -18.65
C TYR A 253 4.75 -0.74 -17.70
N LEU A 254 3.78 -0.44 -16.84
CA LEU A 254 3.13 -1.46 -16.00
C LEU A 254 2.39 -2.49 -16.85
N ASP A 255 1.68 -2.06 -17.90
CA ASP A 255 0.96 -2.96 -18.82
C ASP A 255 1.94 -3.88 -19.55
N ALA A 256 3.00 -3.29 -20.10
CA ALA A 256 3.97 -4.00 -20.93
C ALA A 256 4.83 -5.01 -20.16
N TYR A 257 5.19 -4.70 -18.91
CA TYR A 257 6.22 -5.45 -18.19
C TYR A 257 5.74 -6.11 -16.89
N ALA A 258 4.67 -5.62 -16.25
CA ALA A 258 4.26 -6.07 -14.92
C ALA A 258 2.86 -6.70 -14.85
N GLY A 259 2.14 -6.77 -15.99
CA GLY A 259 0.81 -7.39 -16.08
C GLY A 259 -0.25 -6.66 -15.24
N THR A 260 -0.07 -5.37 -15.02
CA THR A 260 -0.93 -4.49 -14.20
C THR A 260 -0.98 -3.09 -14.80
N ARG A 261 -1.71 -2.16 -14.19
CA ARG A 261 -1.97 -0.80 -14.71
C ARG A 261 -1.94 0.23 -13.60
N ALA A 262 -1.67 1.49 -13.97
CA ALA A 262 -1.83 2.62 -13.06
C ALA A 262 -3.32 2.89 -12.79
N LEU A 263 -4.14 2.78 -13.83
CA LEU A 263 -5.60 2.89 -13.73
C LEU A 263 -6.21 1.63 -13.12
N SER A 264 -6.93 1.78 -12.00
CA SER A 264 -7.83 0.75 -11.50
C SER A 264 -9.07 0.66 -12.38
N GLY A 265 -9.56 -0.54 -12.69
CA GLY A 265 -10.79 -0.70 -13.50
C GLY A 265 -11.47 -2.06 -13.32
N PRO A 266 -12.60 -2.34 -13.99
CA PRO A 266 -13.29 -3.63 -13.92
C PRO A 266 -12.57 -4.73 -14.73
N PHE A 267 -11.26 -4.57 -14.94
CA PHE A 267 -10.44 -5.48 -15.74
C PHE A 267 -10.07 -6.72 -14.90
N LYS A 268 -10.09 -7.90 -15.52
CA LYS A 268 -9.57 -9.12 -14.89
C LYS A 268 -8.04 -9.08 -14.94
N GLY A 269 -7.37 -9.12 -13.79
CA GLY A 269 -5.91 -9.12 -13.72
C GLY A 269 -5.37 -8.66 -12.38
N ARG A 270 -4.04 -8.52 -12.29
CA ARG A 270 -3.34 -7.92 -11.14
C ARG A 270 -3.74 -6.45 -11.03
N GLN A 271 -4.07 -5.99 -9.82
CA GLN A 271 -4.47 -4.60 -9.55
C GLN A 271 -3.72 -4.08 -8.34
N ILE A 272 -2.79 -3.15 -8.59
CA ILE A 272 -1.93 -2.60 -7.54
C ILE A 272 -2.39 -1.23 -7.03
N PHE A 273 -3.27 -0.53 -7.76
CA PHE A 273 -3.85 0.75 -7.38
C PHE A 273 -5.38 0.70 -7.28
N ARG A 274 -5.96 1.71 -6.62
CA ARG A 274 -7.41 1.92 -6.48
C ARG A 274 -7.83 3.27 -7.06
N GLY A 275 -8.98 3.28 -7.73
CA GLY A 275 -9.57 4.49 -8.31
C GLY A 275 -8.84 5.02 -9.55
N GLY A 276 -9.13 6.27 -9.91
CA GLY A 276 -8.57 6.95 -11.10
C GLY A 276 -7.25 7.69 -10.87
N GLY A 277 -6.71 7.66 -9.64
CA GLY A 277 -5.51 8.40 -9.24
C GLY A 277 -5.76 9.90 -8.99
N ILE A 278 -4.72 10.61 -8.55
CA ILE A 278 -4.74 12.06 -8.27
C ILE A 278 -3.80 12.80 -9.22
N CYS A 279 -4.35 13.75 -9.97
CA CYS A 279 -3.56 14.73 -10.73
C CYS A 279 -3.28 15.95 -9.84
N LEU A 280 -2.01 16.16 -9.49
CA LEU A 280 -1.62 17.29 -8.62
C LEU A 280 -1.90 18.65 -9.25
N TYR A 281 -1.77 18.78 -10.58
CA TYR A 281 -2.14 20.02 -11.29
C TYR A 281 -3.61 20.38 -11.05
N THR A 282 -4.51 19.41 -11.23
CA THR A 282 -5.96 19.61 -11.07
C THR A 282 -6.32 19.89 -9.62
N MET A 283 -5.77 19.10 -8.68
CA MET A 283 -6.03 19.27 -7.25
C MET A 283 -5.52 20.63 -6.75
N ALA A 284 -4.27 20.97 -7.06
CA ALA A 284 -3.65 22.23 -6.65
C ALA A 284 -4.36 23.45 -7.23
N GLY A 285 -4.65 23.43 -8.53
CA GLY A 285 -5.34 24.52 -9.21
C GLY A 285 -6.73 24.78 -8.65
N THR A 286 -7.49 23.70 -8.42
CA THR A 286 -8.85 23.76 -7.86
C THR A 286 -8.85 24.28 -6.42
N LEU A 287 -8.02 23.69 -5.54
CA LEU A 287 -8.01 24.04 -4.12
C LEU A 287 -7.46 25.45 -3.86
N ARG A 288 -6.56 25.95 -4.71
CA ARG A 288 -6.10 27.34 -4.66
C ARG A 288 -7.11 28.35 -5.18
N GLY A 289 -8.16 27.92 -5.88
CA GLY A 289 -9.06 28.81 -6.61
C GLY A 289 -8.36 29.58 -7.73
N ALA A 290 -7.29 29.02 -8.31
CA ALA A 290 -6.54 29.67 -9.38
C ALA A 290 -7.29 29.60 -10.72
N SER A 291 -7.08 30.58 -11.59
CA SER A 291 -7.52 30.50 -12.99
C SER A 291 -6.96 29.24 -13.66
N TYR A 292 -7.75 28.57 -14.51
CA TYR A 292 -7.35 27.30 -15.13
C TYR A 292 -5.99 27.36 -15.84
N LEU A 293 -5.68 28.47 -16.51
CA LEU A 293 -4.41 28.66 -17.21
C LEU A 293 -3.20 28.84 -16.27
N ASP A 294 -3.44 29.01 -14.96
CA ASP A 294 -2.42 29.20 -13.91
C ASP A 294 -2.26 27.96 -13.00
N TRP A 295 -2.74 26.79 -13.44
CA TRP A 295 -2.67 25.53 -12.68
C TRP A 295 -1.31 24.83 -12.72
N GLY A 296 -0.31 25.41 -13.40
CA GLY A 296 1.04 24.86 -13.47
C GLY A 296 1.72 24.75 -12.10
N MET A 297 2.50 23.68 -11.90
CA MET A 297 3.14 23.38 -10.60
C MET A 297 4.21 24.40 -10.20
N SER A 298 4.86 25.05 -11.17
CA SER A 298 5.79 26.17 -10.93
C SER A 298 5.14 27.40 -10.29
N LYS A 299 3.80 27.44 -10.18
CA LYS A 299 3.05 28.51 -9.52
C LYS A 299 2.79 28.23 -8.04
N LEU A 300 3.11 27.03 -7.56
CA LEU A 300 3.00 26.71 -6.14
C LEU A 300 4.17 27.32 -5.35
N PRO A 301 3.94 27.75 -4.11
CA PRO A 301 4.98 28.37 -3.33
C PRO A 301 5.95 27.31 -2.78
N ALA A 302 7.20 27.69 -2.53
CA ALA A 302 8.28 26.75 -2.22
C ALA A 302 8.04 25.93 -0.94
N GLU A 303 7.30 26.49 0.02
CA GLU A 303 6.90 25.81 1.25
C GLU A 303 6.01 24.58 0.99
N PHE A 304 5.22 24.57 -0.10
CA PHE A 304 4.43 23.37 -0.45
C PHE A 304 5.33 22.21 -0.86
N TYR A 305 6.50 22.51 -1.43
CA TYR A 305 7.48 21.49 -1.78
C TYR A 305 8.35 21.07 -0.57
N GLY A 306 8.13 21.67 0.60
CA GLY A 306 9.02 21.50 1.76
C GLY A 306 10.44 22.03 1.50
N HIS A 307 10.57 23.03 0.60
CA HIS A 307 11.85 23.57 0.14
C HIS A 307 12.79 22.55 -0.53
N ILE A 308 12.26 21.43 -1.02
CA ILE A 308 13.00 20.48 -1.84
C ILE A 308 13.19 21.08 -3.23
N ALA A 309 14.43 21.06 -3.72
CA ALA A 309 14.74 21.55 -5.06
C ALA A 309 14.15 20.60 -6.11
N HIS A 310 13.58 21.16 -7.17
CA HIS A 310 13.13 20.42 -8.33
C HIS A 310 14.30 20.31 -9.31
N THR A 311 14.95 19.14 -9.37
CA THR A 311 16.27 18.97 -9.98
C THR A 311 16.23 18.23 -11.30
N HIS A 312 15.06 17.77 -11.75
CA HIS A 312 14.90 16.82 -12.86
C HIS A 312 15.60 15.48 -12.60
N ARG A 313 15.71 15.14 -11.32
CA ARG A 313 15.92 13.77 -10.85
C ARG A 313 14.62 13.31 -10.24
N ALA A 314 14.04 12.27 -10.83
CA ALA A 314 12.70 11.79 -10.47
C ALA A 314 12.44 11.68 -8.96
N ILE A 315 13.41 11.23 -8.14
CA ILE A 315 13.20 11.10 -6.69
C ILE A 315 13.12 12.45 -5.96
N ASP A 316 13.90 13.45 -6.36
CA ASP A 316 13.87 14.76 -5.71
C ASP A 316 12.50 15.43 -6.00
N ASP A 317 12.05 15.27 -7.24
CA ASP A 317 10.81 15.83 -7.74
C ASP A 317 9.59 15.12 -7.10
N ALA A 318 9.59 13.79 -7.05
CA ALA A 318 8.58 12.99 -6.36
C ALA A 318 8.49 13.34 -4.85
N ARG A 319 9.62 13.59 -4.18
CA ARG A 319 9.64 14.05 -2.77
C ARG A 319 9.02 15.43 -2.61
N GLY A 320 9.33 16.37 -3.51
CA GLY A 320 8.71 17.69 -3.54
C GLY A 320 7.19 17.58 -3.73
N PHE A 321 6.75 16.78 -4.69
CA PHE A 321 5.33 16.53 -4.96
C PHE A 321 4.62 15.81 -3.81
N ALA A 322 5.30 14.95 -3.06
CA ALA A 322 4.73 14.32 -1.88
C ALA A 322 4.41 15.34 -0.78
N ASN A 323 5.29 16.33 -0.57
CA ASN A 323 4.99 17.45 0.33
C ASN A 323 3.81 18.28 -0.17
N VAL A 324 3.76 18.55 -1.48
CA VAL A 324 2.64 19.29 -2.08
C VAL A 324 1.32 18.56 -1.80
N LEU A 325 1.27 17.24 -2.00
CA LEU A 325 0.07 16.45 -1.75
C LEU A 325 -0.42 16.59 -0.31
N VAL A 326 0.50 16.54 0.67
CA VAL A 326 0.17 16.71 2.10
C VAL A 326 -0.42 18.09 2.38
N GLU A 327 0.17 19.17 1.85
CA GLU A 327 -0.38 20.52 1.99
C GLU A 327 -1.76 20.65 1.34
N LEU A 328 -1.97 20.03 0.18
CA LEU A 328 -3.28 20.01 -0.48
C LEU A 328 -4.32 19.23 0.34
N PHE A 329 -3.94 18.13 1.01
CA PHE A 329 -4.84 17.44 1.92
C PHE A 329 -5.18 18.25 3.16
N LYS A 330 -4.23 19.01 3.73
CA LYS A 330 -4.52 19.95 4.82
C LYS A 330 -5.57 20.96 4.40
N ILE A 331 -5.42 21.58 3.22
CA ILE A 331 -6.41 22.51 2.66
C ILE A 331 -7.76 21.81 2.47
N SER A 332 -7.77 20.65 1.80
CA SER A 332 -9.00 19.90 1.52
C SER A 332 -9.74 19.50 2.79
N SER A 333 -9.03 19.09 3.84
CA SER A 333 -9.61 18.67 5.13
C SER A 333 -10.23 19.81 5.92
N ALA A 334 -9.82 21.05 5.66
CA ALA A 334 -10.39 22.25 6.27
C ALA A 334 -11.69 22.71 5.59
N LEU A 335 -12.00 22.18 4.40
CA LEU A 335 -13.24 22.48 3.69
C LEU A 335 -14.41 21.66 4.26
N PRO A 336 -15.62 22.24 4.38
CA PRO A 336 -16.81 21.47 4.75
C PRO A 336 -17.05 20.32 3.76
N PRO A 337 -17.23 19.08 4.23
CA PRO A 337 -17.47 17.95 3.34
C PRO A 337 -18.85 18.10 2.66
N ILE A 338 -18.86 17.94 1.34
CA ILE A 338 -20.11 17.78 0.58
C ILE A 338 -20.39 16.29 0.49
N THR A 339 -21.46 15.84 1.13
CA THR A 339 -21.89 14.43 1.07
C THR A 339 -22.92 14.24 -0.04
N GLY A 340 -22.77 13.18 -0.82
CA GLY A 340 -23.75 12.76 -1.82
C GLY A 340 -24.70 11.70 -1.27
N SER A 341 -25.95 11.67 -1.74
CA SER A 341 -26.81 10.49 -1.64
C SER A 341 -26.41 9.46 -2.71
N LYS A 342 -26.91 8.21 -2.60
CA LYS A 342 -26.81 7.25 -3.71
C LYS A 342 -27.32 7.92 -4.98
N SER A 343 -26.44 8.10 -5.96
CA SER A 343 -26.77 8.69 -7.25
C SER A 343 -27.82 7.81 -7.95
N ASP A 344 -28.92 8.42 -8.37
CA ASP A 344 -29.93 7.85 -9.26
C ASP A 344 -29.56 7.96 -10.75
N PHE A 345 -28.45 8.63 -11.06
CA PHE A 345 -27.85 8.63 -12.39
C PHE A 345 -27.28 7.24 -12.71
N ARG A 346 -28.00 6.50 -13.55
CA ARG A 346 -27.50 5.35 -14.30
C ARG A 346 -27.17 5.75 -15.73
#